data_AF-A0A932LKM9-F1
#
_entry.id   AF-A0A932LKM9-F1
#
_cell.length_a   1.000
_cell.length_b   1.000
_cell.length_c   1.000
_cell.angle_alpha   90.00
_cell.angle_beta   90.00
_cell.angle_gamma   90.00
#
_symmetry.space_group_name_H-M   'P 1'
#
loop_
_entity.id
_entity.type
_entity.pdbx_description
1 polymer ?
#
loop_
_entity_poly.entity_id
_entity_poly.type
_entity_poly.pdbx_seq_one_letter_code
_entity_poly.pdbx_strand_id
1 'polypeptide(L)'
;MLPLTPAERLASASAYFTLVPAVVLLFLPVFRKSRFVRFHAWQSILLWGVFFIASITGILISNIAAAVALLLLGILGSLGMFFLWAVLSLKAWQGERFELPWFGSLAERLG
;
A
#
# COMPACT_ATOMS: atom_id res chain seq x y z
N MET A 1 13.06 13.83 -15.95
CA MET A 1 11.61 13.59 -15.74
C MET A 1 10.98 14.94 -15.50
N LEU A 2 9.79 15.22 -16.05
CA LEU A 2 9.08 16.46 -15.73
C LEU A 2 8.87 16.55 -14.21
N PRO A 3 8.88 17.76 -13.62
CA PRO A 3 8.59 17.92 -12.20
C PRO A 3 7.17 17.40 -11.89
N LEU A 4 7.03 16.68 -10.78
CA LEU A 4 5.74 16.14 -10.35
C LEU A 4 4.76 17.27 -10.04
N THR A 5 3.56 17.17 -10.57
CA THR A 5 2.49 18.13 -10.26
C THR A 5 1.94 17.90 -8.84
N PRO A 6 1.34 18.93 -8.20
CA PRO A 6 0.65 18.75 -6.93
C PRO A 6 -0.45 17.67 -6.98
N ALA A 7 -1.13 17.56 -8.12
CA ALA A 7 -2.16 16.54 -8.35
C ALA A 7 -1.58 15.11 -8.33
N GLU A 8 -0.42 14.88 -8.95
CA GLU A 8 0.25 13.58 -8.92
C GLU A 8 0.74 13.20 -7.52
N ARG A 9 1.26 14.17 -6.75
CA ARG A 9 1.68 13.95 -5.35
C ARG A 9 0.48 13.61 -4.47
N LEU A 10 -0.62 14.35 -4.62
CA LEU A 10 -1.86 14.08 -3.87
C LEU A 10 -2.46 12.71 -4.20
N ALA A 11 -2.56 12.39 -5.50
CA ALA A 11 -3.06 11.10 -5.96
C ALA A 11 -2.19 9.94 -5.43
N SER A 12 -0.88 10.09 -5.50
CA SER A 12 0.05 9.06 -5.02
C SER A 12 -0.03 8.86 -3.50
N ALA A 13 -0.20 9.93 -2.73
CA ALA A 13 -0.41 9.84 -1.29
C ALA A 13 -1.75 9.18 -0.94
N SER A 14 -2.83 9.54 -1.64
CA SER A 14 -4.17 8.99 -1.38
C SER A 14 -4.30 7.51 -1.72
N ALA A 15 -3.45 6.98 -2.61
CA ALA A 15 -3.38 5.56 -2.94
C ALA A 15 -3.23 4.66 -1.70
N TYR A 16 -2.64 5.16 -0.62
CA TYR A 16 -2.35 4.39 0.59
C TYR A 16 -3.43 4.48 1.69
N PHE A 17 -4.48 5.28 1.50
CA PHE A 17 -5.52 5.44 2.54
C PHE A 17 -6.39 4.20 2.67
N THR A 18 -6.82 3.64 1.53
CA THR A 18 -7.53 2.36 1.46
C THR A 18 -7.20 1.70 0.12
N LEU A 19 -7.70 0.48 -0.10
CA LEU A 19 -7.55 -0.20 -1.39
C LEU A 19 -8.28 0.55 -2.53
N VAL A 20 -9.37 1.25 -2.22
CA VAL A 20 -10.26 1.85 -3.24
C VAL A 20 -9.57 2.94 -4.06
N PRO A 21 -8.93 3.97 -3.47
CA PRO A 21 -8.17 4.97 -4.22
C PRO A 21 -7.10 4.33 -5.10
N ALA A 22 -6.34 3.35 -4.59
CA ALA A 22 -5.29 2.69 -5.35
C ALA A 22 -5.83 2.07 -6.64
N VAL A 23 -6.93 1.32 -6.55
CA VAL A 23 -7.57 0.70 -7.72
C VAL A 23 -8.09 1.78 -8.67
N VAL A 24 -8.83 2.78 -8.17
CA VAL A 24 -9.41 3.86 -9.01
C VAL A 24 -8.32 4.60 -9.80
N LEU A 25 -7.19 4.91 -9.16
CA LEU A 25 -6.09 5.65 -9.77
C LEU A 25 -5.44 4.91 -10.96
N LEU A 26 -5.46 3.58 -10.97
CA LEU A 26 -4.97 2.80 -12.12
C LEU A 26 -5.85 2.93 -13.37
N PHE A 27 -7.15 3.14 -13.17
CA PHE A 27 -8.12 3.25 -14.27
C PHE A 27 -8.43 4.69 -14.66
N LEU A 28 -8.07 5.67 -13.83
CA LEU A 28 -8.38 7.07 -14.08
C LEU A 28 -7.56 7.62 -15.28
N PRO A 29 -8.20 8.11 -16.36
CA PRO A 29 -7.50 8.49 -17.59
C PRO A 29 -6.43 9.56 -17.40
N VAL A 30 -6.66 10.52 -16.50
CA VAL A 30 -5.72 11.62 -16.23
C VAL A 30 -4.37 11.14 -15.68
N PHE A 31 -4.32 9.99 -15.00
CA PHE A 31 -3.09 9.44 -14.42
C PHE A 31 -2.54 8.24 -15.19
N ARG A 32 -3.16 7.85 -16.30
CA ARG A 32 -2.73 6.67 -17.09
C ARG A 32 -1.28 6.70 -17.56
N LYS A 33 -0.72 7.90 -17.77
CA LYS A 33 0.68 8.10 -18.21
C LYS A 33 1.63 8.45 -17.06
N SER A 34 1.12 8.71 -15.86
CA SER A 34 1.94 9.04 -14.71
C SER A 34 2.49 7.77 -14.08
N ARG A 35 3.75 7.44 -14.39
CA ARG A 35 4.45 6.30 -13.78
C ARG A 35 4.55 6.42 -12.27
N PHE A 36 4.63 7.65 -11.75
CA PHE A 36 4.70 7.91 -10.31
C PHE A 36 3.40 7.52 -9.59
N VAL A 37 2.24 7.98 -10.10
CA VAL A 37 0.94 7.60 -9.54
C VAL A 37 0.69 6.10 -9.66
N ARG A 38 1.01 5.51 -10.81
CA ARG A 38 0.82 4.07 -11.06
C ARG A 38 1.69 3.20 -10.16
N PHE A 39 2.92 3.60 -9.89
CA PHE A 39 3.79 2.91 -8.94
C PHE A 39 3.18 2.86 -7.54
N HIS A 40 2.73 4.00 -7.01
CA HIS A 40 2.15 4.08 -5.67
C HIS A 40 0.80 3.34 -5.57
N ALA A 41 0.00 3.39 -6.63
CA ALA A 41 -1.24 2.61 -6.73
C ALA A 41 -0.96 1.09 -6.69
N TRP A 42 -0.02 0.58 -7.49
CA TRP A 42 0.35 -0.84 -7.46
C TRP A 42 0.98 -1.25 -6.15
N GLN A 43 1.90 -0.46 -5.59
CA GLN A 43 2.51 -0.76 -4.29
C GLN A 43 1.46 -0.84 -3.17
N SER A 44 0.47 0.06 -3.18
CA SER A 44 -0.64 0.00 -2.23
C SER A 44 -1.49 -1.27 -2.40
N ILE A 45 -1.86 -1.64 -3.64
CA ILE A 45 -2.64 -2.86 -3.93
C ILE A 45 -1.90 -4.11 -3.44
N LEU A 46 -0.59 -4.21 -3.73
CA LEU A 46 0.23 -5.33 -3.27
C LEU A 46 0.30 -5.38 -1.74
N LEU A 47 0.47 -4.23 -1.09
CA LEU A 47 0.53 -4.14 0.37
C LEU A 47 -0.79 -4.57 1.03
N TRP A 48 -1.93 -4.19 0.46
CA TRP A 48 -3.25 -4.68 0.88
C TRP A 48 -3.41 -6.20 0.68
N GLY A 49 -2.91 -6.73 -0.44
CA GLY A 49 -2.90 -8.17 -0.69
C GLY A 49 -2.14 -8.95 0.38
N VAL A 50 -0.95 -8.48 0.77
CA VAL A 50 -0.15 -9.06 1.85
C VAL A 50 -0.90 -9.00 3.18
N PHE A 51 -1.48 -7.86 3.50
CA PHE A 51 -2.25 -7.67 4.73
C PHE A 51 -3.41 -8.68 4.82
N PHE A 52 -4.21 -8.81 3.76
CA PHE A 52 -5.32 -9.77 3.74
C PHE A 52 -4.87 -11.21 3.86
N ILE A 53 -3.81 -11.61 3.14
CA ILE A 53 -3.26 -12.98 3.24
C ILE A 53 -2.80 -13.26 4.68
N ALA A 54 -2.09 -12.32 5.31
CA ALA A 54 -1.63 -12.47 6.69
C ALA A 54 -2.80 -12.56 7.69
N SER A 55 -3.82 -11.70 7.55
CA SER A 55 -5.01 -11.72 8.41
C SER A 55 -5.80 -13.02 8.27
N ILE A 56 -6.08 -13.46 7.04
CA ILE A 56 -6.81 -14.72 6.78
C ILE A 56 -6.01 -15.91 7.31
N THR A 57 -4.70 -15.97 7.06
CA THR A 57 -3.84 -17.04 7.55
C THR A 57 -3.87 -17.10 9.08
N GLY A 58 -3.76 -15.94 9.75
CA GLY A 58 -3.83 -15.85 11.22
C GLY A 58 -5.16 -16.36 11.78
N ILE A 59 -6.28 -16.09 11.10
CA ILE A 59 -7.60 -16.61 11.49
C ILE A 59 -7.67 -18.13 11.29
N LEU A 60 -7.21 -18.64 10.14
CA LEU A 60 -7.32 -20.07 9.78
C LEU A 60 -6.47 -20.98 10.67
N ILE A 61 -5.30 -20.51 11.14
CA ILE A 61 -4.43 -21.30 12.04
C ILE A 61 -4.79 -21.16 13.51
N SER A 62 -5.71 -20.24 13.86
CA SER A 62 -6.07 -19.97 15.23
C SER A 62 -6.90 -21.10 15.83
N ASN A 63 -6.49 -21.56 17.01
CA ASN A 63 -7.28 -22.43 17.89
C ASN A 63 -7.53 -21.72 19.23
N ILE A 64 -8.39 -22.27 20.09
CA ILE A 64 -8.79 -21.63 21.37
C ILE A 64 -7.57 -21.28 22.24
N ALA A 65 -6.54 -22.13 22.28
CA ALA A 65 -5.33 -21.89 23.05
C ALA A 65 -4.42 -20.79 22.44
N ALA A 66 -4.38 -20.70 21.11
CA ALA A 66 -3.56 -19.71 20.39
C ALA A 66 -4.26 -18.36 20.18
N ALA A 67 -5.58 -18.28 20.41
CA ALA A 67 -6.40 -17.12 20.06
C ALA A 67 -5.93 -15.82 20.73
N VAL A 68 -5.56 -15.86 22.01
CA VAL A 68 -5.10 -14.66 22.74
C VAL A 68 -3.76 -14.15 22.19
N ALA A 69 -2.81 -15.06 21.93
CA ALA A 69 -1.51 -14.70 21.40
C ALA A 69 -1.62 -14.15 19.96
N LEU A 70 -2.40 -14.82 19.10
CA LEU A 70 -2.64 -14.38 17.73
C LEU A 70 -3.41 -13.06 17.67
N LEU A 71 -4.31 -12.78 18.63
CA LEU A 71 -4.99 -11.50 18.72
C LEU A 71 -4.00 -10.36 19.02
N LEU A 72 -3.12 -10.54 20.01
CA LEU A 72 -2.10 -9.54 20.34
C LEU A 72 -1.14 -9.29 19.16
N LEU A 73 -0.67 -10.37 18.53
CA LEU A 73 0.17 -10.26 17.32
C LEU A 73 -0.57 -9.59 16.16
N GLY A 74 -1.86 -9.89 15.99
CA GLY A 74 -2.72 -9.28 14.98
C GLY A 74 -2.89 -7.78 15.19
N ILE A 75 -3.07 -7.33 16.45
CA ILE A 75 -3.17 -5.91 16.79
C ILE A 75 -1.84 -5.19 16.49
N LEU A 76 -0.72 -5.75 16.96
CA LEU A 76 0.61 -5.15 16.72
C LEU A 76 0.96 -5.12 15.23
N GLY A 77 0.68 -6.20 14.51
CA GLY A 77 0.87 -6.27 13.06
C GLY A 77 0.01 -5.25 12.31
N SER A 78 -1.26 -5.12 12.68
CA SER A 78 -2.17 -4.12 12.08
C SER A 78 -1.72 -2.69 12.36
N LEU A 79 -1.22 -2.43 13.57
CA LEU A 79 -0.68 -1.12 13.93
C LEU A 79 0.60 -0.80 13.13
N GLY A 80 1.50 -1.78 12.97
CA GLY A 80 2.69 -1.65 12.13
C GLY A 80 2.34 -1.36 10.67
N MET A 81 1.33 -2.05 10.13
CA MET A 81 0.82 -1.82 8.78
C MET A 81 0.21 -0.43 8.62
N PHE A 82 -0.56 0.04 9.61
CA PHE A 82 -1.09 1.40 9.63
C PHE A 82 0.03 2.45 9.55
N PHE A 83 1.08 2.31 10.36
CA PHE A 83 2.24 3.20 10.29
C PHE A 83 2.98 3.11 8.96
N LEU A 84 3.07 1.92 8.37
CA LEU A 84 3.68 1.73 7.06
C LEU A 84 2.91 2.50 5.97
N TRP A 85 1.58 2.39 5.92
CA TRP A 85 0.74 3.18 5.01
C TRP A 85 0.91 4.68 5.24
N ALA A 86 1.00 5.14 6.49
CA ALA A 86 1.22 6.55 6.81
C ALA A 86 2.57 7.05 6.28
N VAL A 87 3.66 6.30 6.52
CA VAL A 87 5.00 6.64 6.00
C VAL A 87 5.01 6.68 4.47
N LEU A 88 4.40 5.68 3.82
CA LEU A 88 4.33 5.62 2.36
C LEU A 88 3.50 6.77 1.78
N SER A 89 2.41 7.16 2.45
CA SER A 89 1.60 8.32 2.08
C SER A 89 2.41 9.61 2.15
N LEU A 90 3.16 9.81 3.24
CA LEU A 90 4.01 10.98 3.44
C LEU A 90 5.14 11.05 2.42
N LYS A 91 5.78 9.92 2.14
CA LYS A 91 6.84 9.83 1.12
C LYS A 91 6.32 10.12 -0.28
N ALA A 92 5.16 9.56 -0.64
CA ALA A 92 4.51 9.87 -1.91
C ALA A 92 4.13 11.37 -2.02
N TRP A 93 3.63 11.96 -0.94
CA TRP A 93 3.37 13.41 -0.89
C TRP A 93 4.64 14.23 -1.06
N GLN A 94 5.77 13.78 -0.52
CA GLN A 94 7.08 14.40 -0.70
C GLN A 94 7.62 14.24 -2.13
N GLY A 95 6.98 13.44 -2.99
CA GLY A 95 7.46 13.13 -4.34
C GLY A 95 8.54 12.04 -4.32
N GLU A 96 8.70 11.33 -3.21
CA GLU A 96 9.65 10.24 -3.06
C GLU A 96 9.01 8.91 -3.46
N ARG A 97 9.68 8.22 -4.37
CA ARG A 97 9.34 6.86 -4.76
C ARG A 97 9.97 5.86 -3.78
N PHE A 98 9.44 5.84 -2.55
CA PHE A 98 9.93 4.91 -1.53
C PHE A 98 9.47 3.49 -1.84
N GLU A 99 10.40 2.64 -2.24
CA GLU A 99 10.13 1.27 -2.65
C GLU A 99 10.23 0.31 -1.47
N LEU A 100 9.17 -0.47 -1.24
CA LEU A 100 9.25 -1.55 -0.26
C LEU A 100 10.09 -2.71 -0.80
N PRO A 101 10.91 -3.36 0.05
CA PRO A 101 11.56 -4.61 -0.31
C PRO A 101 10.53 -5.61 -0.85
N TRP A 102 10.89 -6.38 -1.88
CA TRP A 102 10.08 -7.42 -2.53
C TRP A 102 8.90 -6.93 -3.39
N PHE A 103 8.33 -5.75 -3.11
CA PHE A 103 7.16 -5.22 -3.85
C PHE A 103 7.51 -4.09 -4.82
N GLY A 104 8.56 -3.31 -4.53
CA GLY A 104 8.98 -2.18 -5.35
C GLY A 104 9.29 -2.55 -6.80
N SER A 105 10.04 -3.64 -7.00
CA SER A 105 10.42 -4.12 -8.33
C SER A 105 9.25 -4.70 -9.13
N LEU A 106 8.23 -5.24 -8.46
CA LEU A 106 7.00 -5.72 -9.12
C LEU A 106 6.08 -4.54 -9.46
N ALA A 107 5.88 -3.61 -8.54
CA ALA A 107 5.12 -2.39 -8.78
C ALA A 107 5.74 -1.54 -9.89
N GLU A 108 7.07 -1.50 -9.98
CA GLU A 108 7.80 -0.87 -11.08
C GLU A 108 7.50 -1.51 -12.44
N ARG A 109 7.46 -2.84 -12.52
CA ARG A 109 7.17 -3.55 -13.77
C ARG A 109 5.72 -3.40 -14.23
N LEU A 110 4.80 -3.18 -13.29
CA LEU A 110 3.36 -3.00 -13.57
C LEU A 110 2.96 -1.54 -13.86
N GLY A 111 3.79 -0.58 -13.43
CA GLY A 111 3.57 0.87 -13.52
C GLY A 111 4.03 1.49 -14.82
#